data_AF-A0A2D6F7Z1-F1
#
_entry.id   AF-A0A2D6F7Z1-F1
#
_cell.length_a   1.000
_cell.length_b   1.000
_cell.length_c   1.000
_cell.angle_alpha   90.00
_cell.angle_beta   90.00
_cell.angle_gamma   90.00
#
_symmetry.space_group_name_H-M   'P 1'
#
loop_
_entity.id
_entity.type
_entity.pdbx_description
1 polymer ?
#
loop_
_entity_poly.entity_id
_entity_poly.type
_entity_poly.pdbx_seq_one_letter_code
_entity_poly.pdbx_strand_id
1 'polypeptide(L)' 'MEEAGLAGTADRHGISVLAIRRGRTSFLHPAKDEEIKAGDVLIVAATNEHLGKISEIARHLEPASNKAHGHRNGA' A
#
# COMPACT_ATOMS: atom_id res chain seq x y z
N MET A 1 -8.44 22.12 -17.78
CA MET A 1 -7.40 21.08 -17.64
C MET A 1 -7.69 20.39 -16.32
N GLU A 2 -8.16 19.16 -16.40
CA GLU A 2 -8.39 18.30 -15.24
C GLU A 2 -7.02 17.78 -14.84
N GLU A 3 -6.40 18.44 -13.86
CA GLU A 3 -5.18 17.97 -13.22
C GLU A 3 -5.43 16.51 -12.82
N ALA A 4 -4.70 15.57 -13.43
CA ALA A 4 -4.78 14.16 -13.09
C ALA A 4 -4.81 14.03 -11.56
N GLY A 5 -5.68 13.18 -11.02
CA GLY A 5 -5.98 12.99 -9.59
C GLY A 5 -4.81 12.58 -8.67
N LEU A 6 -3.59 13.01 -8.98
CA LEU A 6 -2.37 12.98 -8.19
C LEU A 6 -2.43 13.92 -6.97
N ALA A 7 -3.47 14.76 -6.85
CA ALA A 7 -3.68 15.69 -5.74
C ALA A 7 -4.40 15.06 -4.53
N GLY A 8 -4.47 13.73 -4.45
CA GLY A 8 -4.79 13.02 -3.21
C GLY A 8 -3.61 13.10 -2.26
N THR A 9 -3.49 14.23 -1.54
CA THR A 9 -2.50 14.50 -0.48
C THR A 9 -1.12 13.93 -0.81
N ALA A 10 -0.28 14.70 -1.49
CA ALA A 10 1.15 14.54 -1.29
C ALA A 10 1.41 14.79 0.20
N ASP A 11 1.33 13.72 0.97
CA ASP A 11 1.62 13.65 2.39
C ASP A 11 3.06 14.15 2.59
N ARG A 12 3.34 14.61 3.80
CA ARG A 12 4.59 15.12 4.39
C ARG A 12 5.87 14.35 4.03
N HIS A 13 5.73 13.20 3.35
CA HIS A 13 6.77 12.25 2.94
C HIS A 13 7.05 12.22 1.43
N GLY A 14 6.31 12.98 0.60
CA GLY A 14 6.54 13.07 -0.86
C GLY A 14 6.10 11.84 -1.65
N ILE A 15 5.14 11.08 -1.11
CA ILE A 15 4.64 9.81 -1.66
C ILE A 15 3.11 9.87 -1.69
N SER A 16 2.49 9.50 -2.81
CA SER A 16 1.04 9.38 -2.96
C SER A 16 0.65 7.93 -3.20
N VAL A 17 -0.38 7.45 -2.50
CA VAL A 17 -0.95 6.11 -2.70
C VAL A 17 -2.05 6.19 -3.75
N LEU A 18 -1.84 5.58 -4.90
CA LEU A 18 -2.79 5.58 -6.02
C LEU A 18 -3.82 4.46 -5.89
N ALA A 19 -3.40 3.31 -5.36
CA ALA A 19 -4.25 2.15 -5.20
C ALA A 19 -3.77 1.21 -4.09
N ILE A 20 -4.70 0.42 -3.57
CA ILE A 20 -4.42 -0.71 -2.69
C ILE A 20 -4.93 -1.98 -3.37
N ARG A 21 -4.07 -3.00 -3.47
CA ARG A 21 -4.46 -4.35 -3.88
C ARG A 21 -4.47 -5.27 -2.67
N ARG A 22 -5.64 -5.85 -2.39
CA ARG A 22 -5.89 -6.77 -1.27
C ARG A 22 -6.34 -8.12 -1.83
N GLY A 23 -5.41 -9.06 -1.93
CA GLY A 23 -5.65 -10.33 -2.62
C GLY A 23 -6.00 -10.13 -4.09
N ARG A 24 -7.25 -10.44 -4.47
CA ARG A 24 -7.78 -10.28 -5.84
C ARG A 24 -8.57 -8.97 -6.04
N THR A 25 -8.74 -8.18 -5.00
CA THR A 25 -9.53 -6.94 -5.01
C THR A 25 -8.60 -5.73 -5.11
N SER A 26 -9.01 -4.72 -5.89
CA SER A 26 -8.26 -3.48 -6.08
C SER A 26 -9.13 -2.29 -5.72
N PHE A 27 -8.59 -1.38 -4.91
CA PHE A 27 -9.20 -0.10 -4.54
C PHE A 27 -8.42 1.02 -5.21
N LEU A 28 -9.03 1.70 -6.19
CA LEU A 28 -8.44 2.88 -6.84
C LEU A 28 -8.81 4.13 -6.05
N HIS A 29 -7.84 5.04 -5.85
CA HIS A 29 -8.00 6.23 -5.03
C HIS A 29 -8.61 5.90 -3.66
N PRO A 30 -7.88 5.12 -2.81
CA PRO A 30 -8.38 4.76 -1.49
C PRO A 30 -8.76 6.01 -0.70
N ALA A 31 -9.80 5.89 0.14
CA ALA A 31 -10.21 6.98 1.01
C ALA A 31 -9.09 7.33 2.00
N LYS A 32 -9.07 8.57 2.50
CA LYS A 32 -8.02 9.04 3.42
C LYS A 32 -7.97 8.26 4.74
N ASP A 33 -9.10 7.69 5.12
CA ASP A 33 -9.33 6.87 6.30
C ASP A 33 -9.32 5.36 6.00
N GLU A 34 -8.95 4.94 4.79
CA GLU A 34 -8.80 3.51 4.48
C GLU A 34 -7.65 2.93 5.30
N GLU A 35 -7.97 1.89 6.06
CA GLU A 35 -6.99 1.18 6.89
C GLU A 35 -6.16 0.21 6.05
N ILE A 36 -4.83 0.33 6.17
CA ILE A 36 -3.88 -0.63 5.57
C ILE A 36 -3.87 -1.90 6.41
N LYS A 37 -4.01 -3.05 5.75
CA LYS A 37 -4.05 -4.38 6.36
C LYS A 37 -2.87 -5.23 5.93
N ALA A 38 -2.53 -6.22 6.76
CA ALA A 38 -1.50 -7.19 6.41
C ALA A 38 -1.82 -7.90 5.08
N GLY A 39 -0.83 -7.99 4.20
CA GLY A 39 -0.98 -8.57 2.86
C GLY A 39 -1.45 -7.58 1.79
N ASP A 40 -1.71 -6.32 2.14
CA ASP A 40 -1.94 -5.28 1.15
C ASP A 40 -0.69 -4.98 0.33
N VAL A 41 -0.91 -4.68 -0.94
CA VAL A 41 0.11 -4.13 -1.84
C VAL A 41 -0.31 -2.72 -2.22
N LEU A 42 0.47 -1.74 -1.78
CA LEU A 42 0.25 -0.34 -2.10
C LEU A 42 0.92 0.01 -3.43
N ILE A 43 0.18 0.64 -4.33
CA ILE A 43 0.70 1.20 -5.57
C ILE A 43 0.90 2.69 -5.34
N VAL A 44 2.15 3.14 -5.43
CA VAL A 44 2.53 4.51 -5.06
C VAL A 44 3.16 5.27 -6.22
N ALA A 45 2.96 6.59 -6.21
CA ALA A 45 3.72 7.53 -7.02
C ALA A 45 4.61 8.38 -6.11
N ALA A 46 5.89 8.49 -6.45
CA ALA A 46 6.88 9.25 -5.72
C ALA A 46 8.06 9.62 -6.64
N THR A 47 8.90 10.56 -6.22
CA THR A 47 10.20 10.77 -6.87
C THR A 47 11.16 9.64 -6.50
N ASN A 48 12.21 9.42 -7.30
CA ASN A 48 13.24 8.40 -7.01
C ASN A 48 13.90 8.61 -5.62
N GLU A 49 14.10 9.85 -5.22
CA GLU A 49 14.63 10.20 -3.90
C GLU A 49 13.72 9.69 -2.78
N HIS A 50 12.42 9.98 -2.85
CA HIS A 50 11.45 9.52 -1.84
C HIS A 50 11.24 8.01 -1.88
N LEU A 51 11.27 7.40 -3.07
CA LEU A 51 11.20 5.95 -3.23
C LEU A 51 12.40 5.24 -2.58
N GLY A 52 13.60 5.82 -2.71
CA GLY A 52 14.81 5.33 -2.04
C GLY A 52 14.64 5.29 -0.52
N LYS A 53 14.19 6.41 0.08
CA LYS A 53 13.96 6.54 1.53
C LYS A 53 12.94 5.51 2.05
N ILE A 54 11.80 5.35 1.38
CA ILE A 54 10.78 4.39 1.84
C ILE A 54 11.21 2.94 1.65
N SER A 55 11.99 2.64 0.60
CA SER A 55 12.54 1.29 0.39
C SER A 55 13.49 0.87 1.51
N GLU A 56 14.22 1.82 2.11
CA GLU A 56 15.08 1.57 3.25
C GLU A 56 14.26 1.29 4.51
N ILE A 57 13.22 2.09 4.78
CA ILE A 57 12.32 1.86 5.91
C ILE A 57 11.65 0.49 5.78
N ALA A 58 11.10 0.18 4.60
CA ALA A 58 10.39 -1.07 4.34
C ALA A 58 11.27 -2.32 4.54
N ARG A 59 12.57 -2.24 4.26
CA ARG A 59 13.52 -3.35 4.49
C ARG A 59 13.69 -3.71 5.96
N HIS A 60 13.41 -2.79 6.87
CA HIS A 60 13.50 -3.00 8.32
C HIS A 60 12.15 -3.36 8.95
N LEU A 61 11.08 -3.40 8.16
CA LEU A 61 9.79 -3.88 8.64
C LEU A 61 9.80 -5.41 8.60
N GLU A 62 9.59 -6.02 9.76
CA GLU A 62 9.38 -7.47 9.85
C GLU A 62 8.21 -7.86 8.93
N PRO A 63 8.36 -8.89 8.06
CA PRO A 63 7.27 -9.32 7.21
C PRO A 63 6.10 -9.76 8.09
N ALA A 64 4.90 -9.26 7.77
CA ALA A 64 3.68 -9.64 8.47
C ALA A 64 3.60 -11.17 8.46
N SER A 65 3.70 -11.79 9.65
CA SER A 65 3.70 -13.24 9.82
C SER A 65 2.52 -13.82 9.07
N ASN A 66 2.81 -14.53 7.97
CA ASN A 66 1.79 -15.19 7.18
C ASN A 66 1.33 -16.42 7.97
N LYS A 67 0.47 -16.22 8.98
CA LYS A 67 -0.33 -17.32 9.53
C LYS A 67 -1.29 -17.73 8.43
N ALA A 68 -0.81 -18.64 7.60
CA ALA A 68 -1.59 -19.41 6.66
C ALA A 68 -2.86 -19.85 7.38
N HIS A 69 -4.01 -19.43 6.84
CA HIS A 69 -5.31 -19.90 7.26
C HIS A 69 -5.39 -21.39 6.89
N GLY A 70 -4.83 -22.23 7.75
CA GLY A 70 -4.94 -23.67 7.68
C GLY A 70 -6.33 -24.07 8.11
N HIS A 71 -7.32 -23.92 7.23
CA HIS A 71 -8.57 -24.66 7.38
C HIS A 71 -8.42 -26.02 6.69
N ARG A 72 -7.66 -26.91 7.35
CA ARG A 72 -7.82 -28.34 7.19
C ARG A 72 -8.91 -28.76 8.16
N ASN A 73 -10.09 -29.11 7.66
CA ASN A 73 -10.97 -30.04 8.35
C ASN A 73 -11.28 -31.16 7.36
N GLY A 74 -10.67 -32.31 7.63
CA GLY A 74 -11.20 -33.58 7.15
C GLY A 74 -12.31 -34.03 8.10
N ALA A 75 -13.42 -34.46 7.52
CA ALA A 75 -14.29 -35.54 7.93
C ALA A 75 -15.16 -35.89 6.72
#